data_AF-A0A920TTH2-F1
#
_entry.id   AF-A0A920TTH2-F1
#
_cell.length_a   1.000
_cell.length_b   1.000
_cell.length_c   1.000
_cell.angle_alpha   90.00
_cell.angle_beta   90.00
_cell.angle_gamma   90.00
#
_symmetry.space_group_name_H-M   'P 1'
#
loop_
_entity.id
_entity.type
_entity.pdbx_description
1 polymer ?
#
loop_
_entity_poly.entity_id
_entity_poly.type
_entity_poly.pdbx_seq_one_letter_code
_entity_poly.pdbx_strand_id
1 'polypeptide(L)' 'MLSASPAQVVREVMTEAGQYVSADALVVSASKGIENETLLRMDEVLGQILRNKAWNAFVCFRARFAKEVVVMLPRLWA' A
#
# COMPACT_ATOMS: atom_id res chain seq x y z
N MET A 1 -5.64 -7.36 4.04
CA MET A 1 -4.95 -7.28 2.73
C MET A 1 -3.76 -6.36 2.87
N LEU A 2 -2.59 -6.71 2.32
CA LEU A 2 -1.40 -5.85 2.27
C LEU A 2 -1.03 -5.56 0.81
N SER A 3 -0.93 -4.28 0.44
CA SER A 3 -0.31 -3.86 -0.82
C SER A 3 1.12 -3.40 -0.56
N ALA A 4 2.08 -4.02 -1.24
CA ALA A 4 3.50 -3.68 -1.16
C ALA A 4 4.17 -3.64 -2.54
N SER A 5 3.39 -3.60 -3.62
CA SER A 5 3.91 -3.45 -4.97
C SER A 5 4.58 -2.08 -5.16
N PRO A 6 5.54 -1.94 -6.10
CA PRO A 6 6.12 -0.64 -6.45
C PRO A 6 5.04 0.37 -6.84
N ALA A 7 5.18 1.63 -6.44
CA ALA A 7 4.15 2.66 -6.67
C ALA A 7 3.74 2.79 -8.14
N GLN A 8 4.68 2.57 -9.05
CA GLN A 8 4.46 2.63 -10.51
C GLN A 8 3.44 1.61 -11.02
N VAL A 9 3.20 0.52 -10.28
CA VAL A 9 2.31 -0.58 -10.70
C VAL A 9 1.18 -0.84 -9.70
N VAL A 10 1.04 -0.02 -8.64
CA VAL A 10 -0.01 -0.20 -7.63
C VAL A 10 -1.39 -0.16 -8.28
N ARG A 11 -1.65 0.79 -9.19
CA ARG A 11 -2.95 0.93 -9.84
C ARG A 11 -3.32 -0.30 -10.66
N GLU A 12 -2.41 -0.76 -11.51
CA GLU A 12 -2.62 -1.93 -12.36
C GLU A 12 -2.91 -3.18 -11.49
N VAL A 13 -2.00 -3.50 -10.57
CA VAL A 13 -2.13 -4.68 -9.70
C VAL A 13 -3.41 -4.64 -8.88
N MET A 14 -3.75 -3.49 -8.30
CA MET A 14 -4.90 -3.39 -7.40
C MET A 14 -6.23 -3.25 -8.13
N THR A 15 -6.22 -2.80 -9.40
CA THR A 15 -7.42 -2.86 -10.24
C THR A 15 -7.84 -4.32 -10.48
N GLU A 16 -6.87 -5.19 -10.74
CA GLU A 16 -7.13 -6.63 -10.91
C GLU A 16 -7.41 -7.33 -9.58
N ALA A 17 -6.59 -7.10 -8.56
CA ALA A 17 -6.73 -7.76 -7.26
C ALA A 17 -7.94 -7.26 -6.46
N GLY A 18 -8.36 -6.01 -6.66
CA GLY A 18 -9.38 -5.33 -5.87
C GLY A 18 -10.74 -6.01 -5.91
N GLN A 19 -11.08 -6.72 -6.99
CA GLN A 19 -12.32 -7.47 -7.10
C GLN A 19 -12.42 -8.61 -6.06
N TYR A 20 -11.27 -9.23 -5.70
CA TYR A 20 -11.19 -10.34 -4.76
C TYR A 20 -11.06 -9.88 -3.29
N VAL A 21 -10.85 -8.60 -3.05
CA VAL A 21 -10.77 -8.04 -1.69
C VAL A 21 -12.17 -8.07 -1.06
N SER A 22 -12.32 -8.62 0.15
CA SER A 22 -13.62 -8.63 0.83
C SER A 22 -14.09 -7.21 1.19
N ALA A 23 -15.40 -7.00 1.27
CA ALA A 23 -15.98 -5.70 1.61
C ALA A 23 -15.72 -5.27 3.06
N ASP A 24 -15.36 -6.17 3.95
CA ASP A 24 -15.01 -5.94 5.36
C ASP A 24 -13.48 -5.96 5.60
N ALA A 25 -12.68 -6.16 4.54
CA ALA A 25 -11.25 -6.35 4.68
C ALA A 25 -10.53 -5.04 5.07
N LEU A 26 -9.71 -5.10 6.12
CA LEU A 26 -8.72 -4.05 6.38
C LEU A 26 -7.63 -4.09 5.31
N VAL A 27 -7.41 -2.95 4.64
CA VAL A 27 -6.38 -2.79 3.62
C VAL A 27 -5.26 -1.90 4.12
N VAL A 28 -4.04 -2.43 4.11
CA VAL A 28 -2.82 -1.71 4.51
C VAL A 28 -1.94 -1.49 3.29
N SER A 29 -1.43 -0.27 3.14
CA SER A 29 -0.48 0.06 2.07
C SER A 29 0.93 0.27 2.63
N ALA A 30 1.85 -0.58 2.21
CA ALA A 30 3.29 -0.44 2.42
C ALA A 30 4.01 0.11 1.18
N SER A 31 3.29 0.25 0.06
CA SER A 31 3.78 0.90 -1.17
C SER A 31 4.09 2.37 -0.90
N LYS A 32 5.21 2.85 -1.45
CA LYS A 32 5.65 4.24 -1.31
C LYS A 32 5.88 4.87 -2.67
N GLY A 33 5.42 6.10 -2.82
CA GLY A 33 5.60 6.89 -4.02
C GLY A 33 4.36 7.74 -4.32
N ILE A 34 4.45 8.49 -5.41
CA ILE A 34 3.36 9.24 -6.01
C ILE A 34 3.15 8.66 -7.41
N GLU A 35 1.89 8.51 -7.82
CA GLU A 35 1.57 8.09 -9.19
C GLU A 35 1.94 9.21 -10.17
N ASN A 36 2.78 8.93 -11.16
CA ASN A 36 3.34 9.97 -12.02
C ASN A 36 2.28 10.70 -12.86
N GLU A 37 1.25 9.99 -13.31
CA GLU A 37 0.24 10.51 -14.24
C GLU A 37 -0.78 11.41 -13.55
N THR A 38 -1.19 11.04 -12.33
CA THR A 38 -2.28 11.70 -11.59
C THR A 38 -1.78 12.53 -10.40
N LEU A 39 -0.51 12.36 -10.03
CA LEU A 39 0.11 12.94 -8.85
C LEU A 39 -0.56 12.53 -7.52
N LEU A 40 -1.31 11.44 -7.53
CA LEU A 40 -1.99 10.92 -6.34
C LEU A 40 -1.04 10.11 -5.45
N ARG A 41 -1.26 10.21 -4.14
CA ARG A 41 -0.65 9.33 -3.15
C ARG A 41 -1.27 7.94 -3.23
N MET A 42 -0.55 6.93 -2.74
CA MET A 42 -1.01 5.55 -2.83
C MET A 42 -2.32 5.27 -2.08
N ASP A 43 -2.63 6.00 -1.00
CA ASP A 43 -3.95 5.93 -0.35
C ASP A 43 -5.07 6.50 -1.24
N GLU A 44 -4.80 7.57 -1.99
CA GLU A 44 -5.78 8.16 -2.89
C GLU A 44 -6.02 7.26 -4.11
N VAL A 45 -4.96 6.68 -4.68
CA VAL A 45 -5.05 5.68 -5.76
C VAL A 45 -5.90 4.48 -5.32
N LEU A 46 -5.58 3.90 -4.16
CA LEU A 46 -6.30 2.73 -3.66
C LEU A 46 -7.74 3.07 -3.26
N GLY A 47 -7.99 4.27 -2.72
CA GLY A 47 -9.33 4.76 -2.42
C GLY A 47 -10.21 4.92 -3.66
N GLN A 48 -9.62 5.19 -4.83
CA GLN A 48 -10.36 5.18 -6.11
C GLN A 48 -10.74 3.77 -6.57
N ILE A 49 -9.87 2.78 -6.32
CA ILE A 49 -10.04 1.41 -6.79
C ILE A 49 -11.00 0.61 -5.91
N LEU A 50 -10.88 0.75 -4.58
CA LEU A 50 -11.56 -0.12 -3.61
C LEU A 50 -12.89 0.44 -3.10
N ARG A 51 -13.44 1.48 -3.75
CA ARG A 51 -14.71 2.15 -3.38
C ARG A 51 -15.79 1.14 -2.94
N ASN A 52 -16.52 1.47 -1.88
CA ASN A 52 -17.58 0.67 -1.24
C ASN A 52 -17.13 -0.56 -0.42
N LYS A 53 -15.84 -0.86 -0.34
CA LYS A 53 -15.27 -1.81 0.63
C LYS A 53 -14.75 -1.02 1.83
N ALA A 54 -14.81 -1.57 3.05
CA ALA A 54 -14.45 -0.94 4.32
C ALA A 54 -12.99 -0.44 4.30
N TRP A 55 -12.82 0.76 3.76
CA TRP A 55 -11.53 1.36 3.49
C TRP A 55 -11.06 2.10 4.73
N ASN A 56 -10.24 1.41 5.53
CA ASN A 56 -9.44 2.03 6.58
C ASN A 56 -7.97 1.88 6.18
N ALA A 57 -7.47 2.79 5.35
CA ALA A 57 -6.12 2.69 4.84
C ALA A 57 -5.10 3.29 5.78
N PHE A 58 -4.24 2.42 6.26
CA PHE A 58 -3.01 2.80 6.93
C PHE A 58 -1.87 2.81 5.91
N VAL A 59 -1.27 3.97 5.66
CA VAL A 59 -0.06 4.12 4.84
C VAL A 59 1.16 4.13 5.74
N CYS A 60 2.08 3.19 5.53
CA CYS A 60 3.33 3.16 6.28
C CYS A 60 4.35 4.15 5.69
N PHE A 61 4.38 5.37 6.21
CA PHE A 61 5.21 6.48 5.69
C PHE A 61 6.73 6.26 5.83
N ARG A 62 7.19 5.38 6.73
CA ARG A 62 8.62 5.25 7.04
C ARG A 62 9.31 4.19 6.19
N ALA A 63 10.37 4.59 5.49
CA ALA A 63 11.29 3.66 4.84
C ALA A 63 11.90 2.75 5.91
N ARG A 64 11.83 1.44 5.68
CA ARG A 64 12.52 0.43 6.47
C ARG A 64 13.14 -0.58 5.52
N PHE A 65 14.34 -1.04 5.84
CA PHE A 65 14.93 -2.15 5.10
C PHE A 65 14.11 -3.41 5.38
N ALA A 66 13.63 -4.08 4.34
CA ALA A 66 12.84 -5.30 4.49
C ALA A 66 13.58 -6.36 5.32
N LYS A 67 14.90 -6.45 5.14
CA LYS A 67 15.78 -7.34 5.93
C LYS A 67 15.73 -7.05 7.43
N GLU A 68 15.69 -5.79 7.84
CA GLU A 68 15.61 -5.42 9.27
C GLU A 68 14.24 -5.71 9.87
N VAL A 69 13.17 -5.52 9.08
CA VAL A 69 11.80 -5.80 9.51
C VAL A 69 11.60 -7.28 9.81
N VAL A 70 12.08 -8.16 8.94
CA VAL A 70 11.93 -9.62 9.09
C VAL A 70 12.70 -10.15 10.31
N VAL A 71 13.87 -9.57 10.61
CA VAL A 71 14.71 -10.02 11.73
C VAL A 71 14.35 -9.33 13.05
N MET A 72 13.29 -8.50 13.07
CA MET A 72 12.84 -7.71 14.23
C MET A 72 13.97 -6.92 14.92
N LEU A 73 14.94 -6.46 14.14
CA LEU A 73 16.06 -5.70 14.66
C LEU A 73 15.57 -4.29 15.07
N PRO A 74 15.93 -3.81 16.27
CA PRO A 74 15.99 -2.39 16.53
C PRO A 74 16.91 -1.76 15.47
N ARG A 75 16.44 -0.66 14.90
CA ARG A 75 17.02 0.07 13.75
C ARG A 75 18.56 0.12 13.81
N LEU A 76 19.25 -0.21 12.72
CA LEU A 76 20.71 -0.08 12.60
C LEU A 76 21.09 1.33 12.10
N TRP A 77 21.10 2.32 12.98
CA TRP A 77 21.83 3.57 12.77
C TRP A 77 22.36 4.09 14.11
N ALA A 78 23.69 4.06 14.20
CA ALA A 78 24.50 5.08 14.86
C ALA A 78 24.65 6.29 13.91
#